data_AF-A0A7X5SCF1-F1
#
_entry.id   AF-A0A7X5SCF1-F1
#
_cell.length_a   1.000
_cell.length_b   1.000
_cell.length_c   1.000
_cell.angle_alpha   90.00
_cell.angle_beta   90.00
_cell.angle_gamma   90.00
#
_symmetry.space_group_name_H-M   'P 1'
#
loop_
_entity.id
_entity.type
_entity.pdbx_description
1 polymer ?
#
loop_
_entity_poly.entity_id
_entity_poly.type
_entity_poly.pdbx_seq_one_letter_code
_entity_poly.pdbx_strand_id
1 'polypeptide(L)'
;SWMAVARPAALLQLGLIAAAFALLTHAFLVQDFSVRYVAENSNSLLPVMYRYSAVWGAHEGSLLLWTLVLALWTGAVALWSRQLPA
;
A
#
# COMPACT_ATOMS: atom_id res chain seq x y z
N SER A 1 4.69 11.01 -26.84
CA SER A 1 3.78 9.85 -26.71
C SER A 1 3.91 9.13 -25.36
N TRP A 2 5.10 9.03 -24.75
CA TRP A 2 5.27 8.45 -23.40
C TRP A 2 4.69 9.29 -22.26
N MET A 3 4.67 10.62 -22.42
CA MET A 3 4.23 11.55 -21.39
C MET A 3 2.70 11.51 -21.17
N ALA A 4 1.92 11.24 -22.21
CA ALA A 4 0.48 11.03 -22.15
C ALA A 4 0.09 9.83 -21.27
N VAL A 5 0.96 8.82 -21.16
CA VAL A 5 0.72 7.61 -20.36
C VAL A 5 1.16 7.80 -18.90
N ALA A 6 2.05 8.75 -18.62
CA ALA A 6 2.64 8.93 -17.29
C ALA A 6 1.59 9.22 -16.20
N ARG A 7 0.62 10.10 -16.47
CA ARG A 7 -0.47 10.42 -15.52
C ARG A 7 -1.39 9.24 -15.22
N PRO A 8 -2.03 8.58 -16.22
CA PRO A 8 -2.89 7.43 -15.94
C PRO A 8 -2.11 6.27 -15.31
N ALA A 9 -0.86 6.05 -15.70
CA ALA A 9 -0.01 5.03 -15.08
C ALA A 9 0.27 5.33 -13.60
N ALA A 10 0.59 6.58 -13.24
CA ALA A 10 0.81 6.98 -11.85
C ALA A 10 -0.43 6.77 -10.97
N LEU A 11 -1.61 7.10 -11.49
CA LEU A 11 -2.88 6.92 -10.77
C LEU A 11 -3.26 5.44 -10.64
N LEU A 12 -3.03 4.64 -11.69
CA LEU A 12 -3.23 3.20 -11.63
C LEU A 12 -2.28 2.54 -10.62
N GLN A 13 -0.99 2.92 -10.64
CA GLN A 13 0.00 2.45 -9.69
C GLN A 13 -0.42 2.77 -8.25
N LEU A 14 -0.86 4.00 -7.96
CA LEU A 14 -1.38 4.39 -6.65
C LEU A 14 -2.59 3.52 -6.26
N GLY A 15 -3.56 3.34 -7.16
CA GLY A 15 -4.74 2.52 -6.89
C GLY A 15 -4.39 1.06 -6.55
N LEU A 16 -3.47 0.45 -7.31
CA LEU A 16 -3.03 -0.93 -7.09
C LEU A 16 -2.27 -1.09 -5.76
N ILE A 17 -1.36 -0.16 -5.42
CA ILE A 17 -0.61 -0.23 -4.17
C ILE A 17 -1.53 0.03 -2.96
N ALA A 18 -2.46 0.98 -3.07
CA ALA A 18 -3.46 1.24 -2.03
C ALA A 18 -4.36 0.02 -1.80
N ALA A 19 -4.80 -0.64 -2.88
CA ALA A 19 -5.58 -1.88 -2.79
C ALA A 19 -4.78 -3.00 -2.13
N ALA A 20 -3.50 -3.19 -2.50
CA ALA A 20 -2.64 -4.19 -1.90
C ALA A 20 -2.46 -3.96 -0.38
N PHE A 21 -2.21 -2.72 0.03
CA PHE A 21 -2.07 -2.35 1.44
C PHE A 21 -3.39 -2.55 2.21
N ALA A 22 -4.53 -2.19 1.63
CA ALA A 22 -5.85 -2.37 2.23
C ALA A 22 -6.21 -3.86 2.40
N LEU A 23 -5.95 -4.68 1.37
CA LEU A 23 -6.17 -6.13 1.43
C LEU A 23 -5.30 -6.80 2.48
N LEU A 24 -4.01 -6.43 2.56
CA LEU A 24 -3.12 -6.95 3.58
C LEU A 24 -3.57 -6.54 4.98
N THR A 25 -3.96 -5.27 5.16
CA THR A 25 -4.52 -4.78 6.43
C THR A 25 -5.77 -5.58 6.83
N HIS A 26 -6.69 -5.80 5.89
CA HIS A 26 -7.88 -6.62 6.12
C HIS A 26 -7.50 -8.03 6.58
N ALA A 27 -6.53 -8.68 5.91
CA ALA A 27 -6.05 -10.01 6.29
C ALA A 27 -5.50 -10.06 7.74
N PHE A 28 -4.78 -9.03 8.20
CA PHE A 28 -4.36 -8.92 9.60
C PHE A 28 -5.54 -8.72 10.57
N LEU A 29 -6.55 -7.95 10.18
CA LEU A 29 -7.71 -7.67 11.05
C LEU A 29 -8.57 -8.91 11.27
N VAL A 30 -8.86 -9.65 10.19
CA VAL A 30 -9.62 -10.91 10.24
C VAL A 30 -8.75 -12.12 10.65
N GLN A 31 -7.45 -11.90 10.83
CA GLN A 31 -6.47 -12.93 11.24
C GLN A 31 -6.46 -14.12 10.28
N ASP A 32 -6.38 -13.83 8.98
CA ASP A 32 -6.28 -14.85 7.95
C ASP A 32 -4.86 -15.46 7.95
N PHE A 33 -4.69 -16.52 8.74
CA PHE A 33 -3.44 -17.25 8.86
C PHE A 33 -3.09 -18.12 7.64
N SER A 34 -3.96 -18.19 6.61
CA SER A 34 -3.58 -18.82 5.34
C SER A 34 -2.54 -17.98 4.58
N VAL A 35 -2.53 -16.66 4.83
CA VAL A 35 -1.51 -15.74 4.32
C VAL A 35 -0.26 -15.87 5.18
N ARG A 36 0.82 -16.42 4.60
CA ARG A 36 2.11 -16.65 5.29
C ARG A 36 2.59 -15.43 6.07
N TYR A 37 2.54 -14.25 5.46
CA TYR A 37 2.98 -13.01 6.10
C TYR A 37 2.18 -12.66 7.37
N VAL A 38 0.86 -12.93 7.39
CA VAL A 38 0.02 -12.73 8.58
C VAL A 38 0.36 -13.76 9.66
N ALA A 39 0.57 -15.02 9.28
CA ALA A 39 0.95 -16.09 10.20
C ALA A 39 2.32 -15.88 10.86
N GLU A 40 3.27 -15.30 10.13
CA GLU A 40 4.61 -15.01 10.64
C GLU A 40 4.66 -13.76 11.55
N ASN A 41 3.74 -12.81 11.38
CA ASN A 41 3.79 -11.50 12.02
C ASN A 41 2.58 -11.17 12.93
N SER A 42 1.67 -12.12 13.14
CA SER A 42 0.50 -11.95 14.01
C SER A 42 0.14 -13.24 14.75
N ASN A 43 -0.70 -13.13 15.77
CA ASN A 43 -1.25 -14.28 16.51
C ASN A 43 -2.69 -14.00 16.97
N SER A 44 -3.40 -15.06 17.36
CA SER A 44 -4.83 -15.01 17.72
C SER A 44 -5.14 -14.06 18.89
N LEU A 45 -4.22 -13.95 19.86
CA LEU A 45 -4.36 -13.16 21.09
C LEU A 45 -3.97 -11.69 20.91
N LEU A 46 -3.45 -11.30 19.73
CA LEU A 46 -2.99 -9.94 19.49
C LEU A 46 -4.19 -8.96 19.48
N PRO A 47 -4.19 -7.90 20.30
CA PRO A 47 -5.26 -6.90 20.27
C PRO A 47 -5.35 -6.18 18.92
N VAL A 48 -6.55 -5.78 18.51
CA VAL A 48 -6.82 -5.23 17.16
C VAL A 48 -5.96 -4.00 16.83
N MET A 49 -5.71 -3.12 17.80
CA MET A 49 -4.84 -1.95 17.59
C MET A 49 -3.42 -2.34 17.18
N TYR A 50 -2.87 -3.42 17.76
CA TYR A 50 -1.55 -3.92 17.40
C TYR A 50 -1.55 -4.68 16.07
N ARG A 51 -2.70 -5.23 15.63
CA ARG A 51 -2.83 -5.84 14.30
C ARG A 51 -2.65 -4.82 13.19
N TYR A 52 -3.14 -3.58 13.37
CA TYR A 52 -2.86 -2.50 12.43
C TYR A 52 -1.35 -2.26 12.32
N SER A 53 -0.67 -2.02 13.44
CA SER A 53 0.78 -1.78 13.43
C SER A 53 1.60 -2.96 12.90
N ALA A 54 1.09 -4.19 13.02
CA ALA A 54 1.76 -5.39 12.52
C ALA A 54 1.84 -5.42 10.99
N VAL A 55 0.91 -4.77 10.27
CA VAL A 55 0.91 -4.72 8.80
C VAL A 55 2.24 -4.18 8.27
N TRP A 56 2.77 -3.12 8.88
CA TRP A 56 4.00 -2.44 8.48
C TRP A 56 5.16 -2.59 9.47
N GLY A 57 4.98 -3.39 10.53
CA GLY A 57 5.98 -3.57 11.58
C GLY A 57 7.18 -4.42 11.16
N ALA A 58 7.01 -5.30 10.17
CA ALA A 58 8.07 -6.12 9.62
C ALA A 58 8.71 -5.53 8.36
N HIS A 59 9.84 -6.10 7.94
CA HIS A 59 10.65 -5.59 6.84
C HIS A 59 9.83 -5.42 5.55
N GLU A 60 9.14 -6.47 5.10
CA GLU A 60 8.36 -6.46 3.85
C GLU A 60 7.16 -5.49 3.93
N GLY A 61 6.49 -5.44 5.08
CA GLY A 61 5.39 -4.51 5.31
C GLY A 61 5.81 -3.05 5.32
N SER A 62 6.99 -2.75 5.89
CA SER A 62 7.54 -1.40 5.89
C SER A 62 7.85 -0.91 4.46
N LEU A 63 8.32 -1.81 3.59
CA LEU A 63 8.54 -1.52 2.17
C LEU A 63 7.23 -1.21 1.45
N LEU A 64 6.15 -1.96 1.74
CA LEU A 64 4.84 -1.70 1.16
C LEU A 64 4.28 -0.34 1.62
N LEU A 65 4.40 -0.02 2.91
CA LEU A 65 4.01 1.29 3.45
C LEU A 65 4.79 2.43 2.77
N TRP A 66 6.11 2.30 2.64
CA TRP A 66 6.90 3.32 1.98
C TRP A 66 6.51 3.46 0.50
N THR A 67 6.30 2.35 -0.18
CA THR A 67 5.85 2.33 -1.57
C THR A 67 4.48 3.03 -1.73
N LEU A 68 3.57 2.85 -0.76
CA LEU A 68 2.30 3.57 -0.70
C LEU A 68 2.49 5.08 -0.54
N VAL A 69 3.36 5.53 0.37
CA VAL A 69 3.63 6.96 0.58
C VAL A 69 4.24 7.59 -0.68
N LEU A 70 5.19 6.92 -1.34
CA LEU A 70 5.77 7.39 -2.59
C LEU A 70 4.74 7.44 -3.73
N ALA A 71 3.86 6.45 -3.82
CA ALA A 71 2.78 6.42 -4.81
C ALA A 71 1.75 7.52 -4.55
N LEU A 72 1.43 7.82 -3.29
CA LEU A 72 0.56 8.93 -2.90
C LEU A 72 1.16 10.26 -3.36
N TRP A 73 2.45 10.47 -3.10
CA TRP A 73 3.15 11.66 -3.57
C TRP A 73 3.16 11.78 -5.10
N THR A 74 3.45 10.66 -5.79
CA THR A 74 3.49 10.62 -7.26
C THR A 74 2.11 10.91 -7.86
N GLY A 75 1.05 10.31 -7.32
CA GLY A 75 -0.34 10.56 -7.73
C GLY A 75 -0.77 12.00 -7.45
N ALA A 76 -0.40 12.55 -6.30
CA ALA A 76 -0.64 13.96 -5.98
C ALA A 76 0.03 14.89 -7.00
N VAL A 77 1.31 14.69 -7.29
CA VAL A 77 2.02 15.47 -8.31
C VAL A 77 1.34 15.32 -9.67
N ALA A 78 0.95 14.11 -10.07
CA ALA A 78 0.27 13.86 -11.34
C ALA A 78 -1.07 14.63 -11.47
N LEU A 79 -1.82 14.79 -10.37
CA LEU A 79 -3.09 15.51 -10.33
C LEU A 79 -2.93 17.04 -10.28
N TRP A 80 -1.98 17.54 -9.50
CA TRP A 80 -1.84 18.98 -9.24
C TRP A 80 -0.83 19.71 -10.15
N SER A 81 0.05 18.98 -10.85
CA SER A 81 1.01 19.61 -11.77
C SER A 81 0.39 19.95 -13.13
N ARG A 82 0.04 21.22 -13.30
CA ARG A 82 -0.51 21.77 -14.56
C ARG A 82 0.55 21.93 -15.68
N GLN A 83 1.83 21.83 -15.32
CA GLN A 83 2.97 22.09 -16.22
C GLN A 83 3.65 20.82 -16.77
N LEU A 84 3.19 19.61 -16.42
CA LEU A 84 3.72 18.40 -17.04
C LEU A 84 3.25 18.33 -18.50
N PRO A 85 4.15 18.35 -19.49
CA PRO A 85 3.75 18.25 -20.88
C PRO A 85 3.17 16.83 -21.14
N ALA A 86 2.27 16.72 -22.11
CA ALA A 86 1.64 15.46 -22.52
C ALA A 86 2.48 14.68 -23.54
#